data_AF-A0A7G3G858-F1
#
_entry.id   AF-A0A7G3G858-F1
#
_cell.length_a   1.000
_cell.length_b   1.000
_cell.length_c   1.000
_cell.angle_alpha   90.00
_cell.angle_beta   90.00
_cell.angle_gamma   90.00
#
_symmetry.space_group_name_H-M   'P 1'
#
loop_
_entity.id
_entity.type
_entity.pdbx_description
1 polymer ?
#
loop_
_entity_poly.entity_id
_entity_poly.type
_entity_poly.pdbx_seq_one_letter_code
_entity_poly.pdbx_strand_id
1 'polypeptide(L)'
;MMIRRAIFLILWLVVVLLIFVWTMVSYNSQVVPELKNEILLRHGLLMLVLTLPSGWVATALVGSIVSLIGLDLVGIADALLVSLTCAVVGYLQWFMLLPWLWRKWKGRRASSATPPV
;
A
#
# COMPACT_ATOMS: atom_id res chain seq x y z
N MET A 1 7.73 24.06 1.15
CA MET A 1 6.70 23.00 0.92
C MET A 1 7.27 21.57 0.91
N MET A 2 8.57 21.36 0.67
CA MET A 2 9.17 20.01 0.58
C MET A 2 9.27 19.27 1.92
N ILE A 3 9.59 19.97 3.02
CA ILE A 3 9.80 19.36 4.35
C ILE A 3 8.53 18.64 4.87
N ARG A 4 7.34 19.25 4.70
CA ARG A 4 6.08 18.63 5.14
C ARG A 4 5.80 17.31 4.42
N ARG A 5 6.10 17.24 3.12
CA ARG A 5 5.93 16.00 2.34
C ARG A 5 6.89 14.90 2.79
N ALA A 6 8.14 15.26 3.07
CA ALA A 6 9.14 14.33 3.57
C ALA A 6 8.73 13.74 4.94
N ILE A 7 8.19 14.56 5.85
CA ILE A 7 7.70 14.09 7.16
C ILE A 7 6.58 13.06 6.99
N PHE A 8 5.58 13.33 6.15
CA PHE A 8 4.50 12.38 5.90
C PHE A 8 5.00 11.08 5.25
N LEU A 9 6.00 11.16 4.36
CA LEU A 9 6.62 9.99 3.74
C LEU A 9 7.35 9.13 4.79
N ILE A 10 8.18 9.75 5.63
CA ILE A 10 8.88 9.06 6.70
C ILE A 10 7.87 8.41 7.65
N LEU A 11 6.82 9.14 8.05
CA LEU A 11 5.78 8.61 8.92
C LEU A 11 5.04 7.42 8.29
N TRP A 12 4.73 7.49 7.00
CA TRP A 12 4.15 6.38 6.25
C TRP A 12 5.05 5.14 6.23
N LEU A 13 6.35 5.32 5.92
CA LEU A 13 7.31 4.22 5.93
C LEU A 13 7.48 3.62 7.33
N VAL A 14 7.51 4.46 8.37
CA VAL A 14 7.59 4.00 9.75
C VAL A 14 6.36 3.16 10.13
N VAL A 15 5.15 3.57 9.74
CA VAL A 15 3.92 2.80 10.00
C VAL A 15 3.98 1.44 9.29
N VAL A 16 4.33 1.42 8.00
CA VAL A 16 4.47 0.16 7.25
C VAL A 16 5.53 -0.74 7.87
N LEU A 17 6.68 -0.18 8.25
CA LEU A 17 7.77 -0.92 8.88
C LEU A 17 7.35 -1.48 10.24
N LEU A 18 6.63 -0.71 11.06
CA LEU A 18 6.13 -1.19 12.36
C LEU A 18 5.16 -2.36 12.20
N ILE A 19 4.22 -2.28 11.25
CA ILE A 19 3.30 -3.38 10.95
C ILE A 19 4.09 -4.62 10.51
N PHE A 20 5.05 -4.44 9.61
CA PHE A 20 5.88 -5.54 9.12
C PHE A 20 6.72 -6.20 10.22
N VAL A 21 7.39 -5.40 11.06
CA VAL A 21 8.20 -5.90 12.18
C VAL A 21 7.32 -6.64 13.19
N TRP A 22 6.16 -6.08 13.53
CA TRP A 22 5.19 -6.72 14.42
C TRP A 22 4.71 -8.06 13.86
N THR A 23 4.43 -8.14 12.55
CA THR A 23 4.08 -9.38 11.87
C THR A 23 5.21 -10.39 11.92
N MET A 24 6.46 -10.00 11.72
CA MET A 24 7.62 -10.91 11.80
C MET A 24 7.83 -11.47 13.21
N VAL A 25 7.73 -10.61 14.22
CA VAL A 25 7.86 -11.02 15.62
C VAL A 25 6.72 -11.97 15.99
N SER A 26 5.48 -11.64 15.62
CA SER A 26 4.31 -12.45 15.90
C SER A 26 4.33 -13.77 15.12
N TYR A 27 4.82 -13.78 13.88
CA TYR A 27 4.93 -14.99 13.07
C TYR A 27 5.98 -15.97 13.64
N ASN A 28 7.13 -15.44 14.08
CA ASN A 28 8.22 -16.25 14.64
C ASN A 28 7.93 -16.75 16.06
N SER A 29 7.08 -16.07 16.83
CA SER A 29 6.72 -16.50 18.18
C SER A 29 5.70 -17.65 18.20
N GLN A 30 5.02 -17.91 17.09
CA GLN A 30 4.04 -19.00 16.99
C GLN A 30 4.68 -20.31 16.53
N VAL A 31 4.35 -21.39 17.22
CA VAL A 31 4.76 -22.75 16.86
C VAL A 31 3.67 -23.46 16.04
N VAL A 32 2.41 -23.07 16.23
CA VAL A 32 1.24 -23.68 15.59
C VAL A 32 1.05 -23.10 14.17
N PRO A 33 0.97 -23.94 13.12
CA PRO A 33 0.86 -23.48 11.73
C PRO A 33 -0.46 -22.75 11.43
N GLU A 34 -1.56 -23.11 12.10
CA GLU A 34 -2.85 -22.44 11.93
C GLU A 34 -2.81 -20.96 12.35
N LEU A 35 -2.17 -20.66 13.50
CA LEU A 35 -1.98 -19.28 13.96
C LEU A 35 -1.05 -18.48 13.03
N LYS A 36 -0.06 -19.14 12.40
CA LYS A 36 0.81 -18.46 11.42
C LYS A 36 0.03 -17.96 10.22
N ASN A 37 -0.87 -18.78 9.68
CA ASN A 37 -1.73 -18.39 8.57
C ASN A 37 -2.68 -17.26 8.96
N GLU A 38 -3.26 -17.30 10.16
CA GLU A 38 -4.13 -16.23 10.65
C GLU A 38 -3.39 -14.89 10.81
N ILE A 39 -2.15 -14.91 11.31
CA ILE A 39 -1.30 -13.71 11.42
C ILE A 39 -1.00 -13.13 10.04
N LEU A 40 -0.62 -13.97 9.07
CA LEU A 40 -0.36 -13.54 7.69
C LEU A 40 -1.61 -12.92 7.04
N LEU A 41 -2.78 -13.51 7.26
CA LEU A 41 -4.05 -13.01 6.74
C LEU A 41 -4.40 -11.65 7.36
N ARG A 42 -4.27 -11.51 8.68
CA ARG A 42 -4.49 -10.23 9.39
C ARG A 42 -3.52 -9.16 8.90
N HIS A 43 -2.26 -9.50 8.70
CA HIS A 43 -1.24 -8.60 8.13
C HIS A 43 -1.64 -8.15 6.72
N GLY A 44 -1.99 -9.08 5.83
CA GLY A 44 -2.44 -8.77 4.47
C GLY A 44 -3.65 -7.83 4.47
N LEU A 45 -4.63 -8.08 5.34
CA LEU A 45 -5.84 -7.26 5.46
C LEU A 45 -5.53 -5.85 5.98
N LEU A 46 -4.67 -5.72 6.99
CA LEU A 46 -4.22 -4.41 7.49
C LEU A 46 -3.51 -3.60 6.40
N MET A 47 -2.60 -4.23 5.65
CA MET A 47 -1.89 -3.57 4.55
C MET A 47 -2.83 -3.17 3.40
N LEU A 48 -3.85 -3.97 3.12
CA LEU A 48 -4.91 -3.66 2.15
C LEU A 48 -5.75 -2.46 2.58
N VAL A 49 -6.16 -2.42 3.85
CA VAL A 49 -6.93 -1.29 4.39
C VAL A 49 -6.12 -0.01 4.35
N LEU A 50 -4.83 -0.06 4.68
CA LEU A 50 -3.92 1.08 4.63
C LEU A 50 -3.81 1.67 3.21
N THR A 51 -3.95 0.82 2.20
CA THR A 51 -3.75 1.17 0.78
C THR A 51 -5.05 1.38 0.01
N LEU A 52 -6.22 1.31 0.66
CA LEU A 52 -7.49 1.64 0.03
C LEU A 52 -7.50 3.06 -0.57
N PRO A 53 -8.11 3.29 -1.75
CA PRO A 53 -8.81 2.30 -2.60
C PRO A 53 -7.91 1.47 -3.55
N SER A 54 -6.69 1.90 -3.88
CA SER A 54 -5.88 1.27 -4.94
C SER A 54 -5.19 -0.03 -4.52
N GLY A 55 -5.11 -0.30 -3.21
CA GLY A 55 -4.49 -1.48 -2.63
C GLY A 55 -4.96 -2.79 -3.25
N TRP A 56 -6.28 -2.94 -3.41
CA TRP A 56 -6.91 -4.14 -3.97
C TRP A 56 -6.51 -4.41 -5.41
N VAL A 57 -6.44 -3.36 -6.23
CA VAL A 57 -6.08 -3.49 -7.65
C VAL A 57 -4.60 -3.89 -7.76
N ALA A 58 -3.74 -3.29 -6.94
CA ALA A 58 -2.32 -3.58 -7.00
C ALA A 58 -1.96 -4.95 -6.45
N THR A 59 -2.58 -5.39 -5.35
CA THR A 59 -2.37 -6.75 -4.83
C THR A 59 -2.89 -7.79 -5.82
N ALA A 60 -4.05 -7.57 -6.44
CA ALA A 60 -4.56 -8.45 -7.50
C ALA A 60 -3.63 -8.52 -8.72
N LEU A 61 -3.08 -7.37 -9.16
CA LEU A 61 -2.15 -7.31 -10.29
C LEU A 61 -0.84 -8.04 -9.98
N VAL A 62 -0.24 -7.77 -8.81
CA VAL A 62 1.00 -8.43 -8.39
C VAL A 62 0.78 -9.93 -8.19
N GLY A 63 -0.31 -10.33 -7.55
CA GLY A 63 -0.67 -11.75 -7.40
C GLY A 63 -0.84 -12.44 -8.76
N SER A 64 -1.46 -11.77 -9.74
CA SER A 64 -1.60 -12.31 -11.10
C SER A 64 -0.24 -12.47 -11.78
N ILE A 65 0.66 -11.49 -11.65
CA ILE A 65 2.01 -11.56 -12.25
C ILE A 65 2.83 -12.69 -11.61
N VAL A 66 2.80 -12.81 -10.28
CA VAL A 66 3.49 -13.87 -9.55
C VAL A 66 2.98 -15.25 -9.98
N SER A 67 1.66 -15.40 -10.08
CA SER A 67 1.02 -16.64 -10.53
C SER A 67 1.42 -17.01 -11.96
N LEU A 68 1.50 -16.02 -12.86
CA LEU A 68 1.96 -16.25 -14.24
C LEU A 68 3.41 -16.71 -14.35
N ILE A 69 4.26 -16.30 -13.41
CA ILE A 69 5.69 -16.70 -13.38
C ILE A 69 5.86 -18.07 -12.68
N GLY A 70 4.80 -18.63 -12.09
CA GLY A 70 4.84 -19.91 -11.38
C GLY A 70 5.60 -19.85 -10.05
N LEU A 71 5.68 -18.66 -9.44
CA LEU A 71 6.31 -18.49 -8.13
C LEU A 71 5.27 -18.74 -7.02
N ASP A 72 5.36 -19.90 -6.36
CA ASP A 72 4.62 -20.14 -5.12
C ASP A 72 5.33 -19.43 -3.95
N LEU A 73 4.88 -18.21 -3.65
CA LEU A 73 5.30 -17.48 -2.47
C LEU A 73 4.52 -18.01 -1.27
N VAL A 74 5.19 -18.77 -0.41
CA VAL A 74 4.57 -19.32 0.82
C VAL A 74 5.19 -18.67 2.06
N GLY A 75 4.31 -18.23 2.97
CA GLY A 75 4.70 -17.74 4.29
C GLY A 75 5.31 -16.33 4.29
N ILE A 76 6.54 -16.22 4.79
CA ILE A 76 7.22 -14.93 5.03
C ILE A 76 7.45 -14.14 3.74
N ALA A 77 7.76 -14.83 2.64
CA ALA A 77 8.04 -14.19 1.37
C ALA A 77 6.80 -13.47 0.81
N ASP A 78 5.61 -14.05 1.01
CA ASP A 78 4.35 -13.44 0.62
C ASP A 78 4.06 -12.18 1.45
N ALA A 79 4.22 -12.27 2.78
CA ALA A 79 4.07 -11.09 3.65
C ALA A 79 5.03 -9.95 3.26
N LEU A 80 6.27 -10.27 2.87
CA LEU A 80 7.25 -9.27 2.42
C LEU A 80 6.82 -8.65 1.09
N LEU A 81 6.41 -9.47 0.12
CA LEU A 81 5.96 -8.97 -1.17
C LEU A 81 4.72 -8.08 -1.03
N VAL A 82 3.69 -8.53 -0.31
CA VAL A 82 2.48 -7.75 -0.05
C VAL A 82 2.83 -6.43 0.65
N SER A 83 3.75 -6.46 1.61
CA SER A 83 4.20 -5.26 2.32
C SER A 83 4.86 -4.26 1.37
N LEU A 84 5.76 -4.74 0.52
CA LEU A 84 6.49 -3.91 -0.44
C LEU A 84 5.54 -3.32 -1.48
N THR A 85 4.66 -4.14 -2.06
CA THR A 85 3.64 -3.70 -3.01
C THR A 85 2.75 -2.63 -2.38
N CYS A 86 2.24 -2.86 -1.17
CA CYS A 86 1.39 -1.91 -0.47
C CYS A 86 2.14 -0.61 -0.13
N ALA A 87 3.41 -0.70 0.30
CA ALA A 87 4.23 0.48 0.58
C ALA A 87 4.37 1.38 -0.66
N VAL A 88 4.73 0.79 -1.80
CA VAL A 88 4.94 1.49 -3.07
C VAL A 88 3.64 2.05 -3.63
N VAL A 89 2.58 1.24 -3.62
CA VAL A 89 1.27 1.62 -4.17
C VAL A 89 0.60 2.68 -3.31
N GLY A 90 0.61 2.50 -1.99
CA GLY A 90 0.12 3.49 -1.04
C GLY A 90 0.89 4.81 -1.18
N TYR A 91 2.21 4.75 -1.36
CA TYR A 91 3.01 5.94 -1.65
C TYR A 91 2.55 6.64 -2.94
N LEU A 92 2.45 5.91 -4.05
CA LEU A 92 2.00 6.48 -5.33
C LEU A 92 0.59 7.08 -5.21
N GLN A 93 -0.32 6.40 -4.51
CA GLN A 93 -1.69 6.85 -4.29
C GLN A 93 -1.73 8.18 -3.55
N TRP A 94 -1.14 8.24 -2.36
CA TRP A 94 -1.27 9.38 -1.45
C TRP A 94 -0.43 10.58 -1.89
N PHE A 95 0.77 10.35 -2.44
CA PHE A 95 1.72 11.43 -2.71
C PHE A 95 1.79 11.86 -4.18
N MET A 96 1.45 11.01 -5.15
CA MET A 96 1.43 11.39 -6.56
C MET A 96 0.01 11.56 -7.10
N LEU A 97 -0.84 10.56 -6.92
CA LEU A 97 -2.18 10.51 -7.51
C LEU A 97 -3.11 11.57 -6.91
N LEU A 98 -3.19 11.65 -5.58
CA LEU A 98 -4.10 12.56 -4.89
C LEU A 98 -3.77 14.05 -5.18
N PRO A 99 -2.50 14.50 -5.12
CA PRO A 99 -2.13 15.86 -5.50
C PRO A 99 -2.29 16.15 -6.99
N TRP A 100 -2.13 15.14 -7.85
CA TRP A 100 -2.36 15.29 -9.29
C TRP A 100 -3.85 15.46 -9.62
N LEU A 101 -4.72 14.62 -9.05
CA LEU A 101 -6.17 14.72 -9.14
C LEU A 101 -6.64 16.10 -8.64
N TRP A 102 -6.12 16.55 -7.50
CA TRP A 102 -6.44 17.86 -6.95
C TRP A 102 -6.09 19.01 -7.90
N ARG A 103 -4.88 18.99 -8.50
CA ARG A 103 -4.47 20.01 -9.48
C ARG A 103 -5.38 20.01 -10.72
N LYS A 104 -5.72 18.82 -11.23
CA LYS A 104 -6.59 18.68 -12.40
C LYS A 104 -8.01 19.18 -12.12
N TRP A 105 -8.54 18.91 -10.94
CA TRP A 105 -9.87 19.39 -10.53
C TRP A 105 -9.90 20.91 -10.34
N LYS A 106 -8.86 21.49 -9.74
CA LYS A 106 -8.73 22.94 -9.58
C LYS A 106 -8.64 23.66 -10.93
N GLY A 107 -7.88 23.11 -11.89
CA GLY A 107 -7.76 23.67 -13.24
C GLY A 107 -9.09 23.72 -13.99
N ARG A 108 -9.93 22.67 -13.87
CA ARG A 108 -11.25 22.63 -14.51
C ARG A 108 -12.20 23.70 -13.99
N ARG A 109 -12.21 23.97 -12.68
CA ARG A 109 -13.05 25.02 -12.09
C ARG A 109 -12.65 26.43 -12.55
N ALA A 110 -11.36 26.66 -12.80
CA ALA A 110 -10.87 27.95 -13.30
C ALA A 110 -11.31 28.19 -14.77
N SER A 111 -11.29 27.16 -15.62
CA SER A 111 -11.70 27.29 -17.03
C SER A 111 -13.22 27.45 -17.22
N SER A 112 -14.04 26.95 -16.30
CA SER A 112 -15.50 27.12 -16.34
C SER A 112 -15.99 28.48 -15.80
N ALA A 113 -15.09 29.33 -15.29
CA ALA A 113 -15.43 30.64 -14.74
C ALA A 113 -15.26 31.81 -15.73
N THR A 114 -14.73 31.56 -16.93
CA THR A 114 -14.68 32.55 -18.02
C THR A 114 -15.95 32.44 -18.85
N PRO A 115 -16.87 33.43 -18.80
CA PRO A 115 -18.02 33.44 -19.71
C PRO A 115 -17.57 33.60 -21.16
N PRO A 116 -18.28 33.00 -22.13
CA PRO A 116 -18.00 33.24 -23.55
C PRO A 116 -18.23 34.72 -23.86
N VAL A 117 -17.25 35.33 -24.53
CA VAL A 117 -17.32 36.70 -25.08
C VAL A 117 -18.03 36.65 -26.42
#